data_AF-A0A5K1EGC4-F1
#
_entry.id   AF-A0A5K1EGC4-F1
#
_cell.length_a   1.000
_cell.length_b   1.000
_cell.length_c   1.000
_cell.angle_alpha   90.00
_cell.angle_beta   90.00
_cell.angle_gamma   90.00
#
_symmetry.space_group_name_H-M   'P 1'
#
loop_
_entity.id
_entity.type
_entity.pdbx_description
1 polymer ?
#
loop_
_entity_poly.entity_id
_entity_poly.type
_entity_poly.pdbx_seq_one_letter_code
_entity_poly.pdbx_strand_id
1 'polypeptide(L)' 'FMDPLTKGDYPLSMRSLVGGRILRFTKGEAQLVKGSFDFLGLNYYTTYYASNYPAGYKIIAPSYVTDSKANTS' A
#
# COMPACT_ATOMS: atom_id res chain seq x y z
N PHE A 1 1.08 4.63 -2.34
CA PHE A 1 1.90 5.82 -2.65
C PHE A 1 1.34 7.12 -2.10
N MET A 2 0.02 7.38 -2.22
CA MET A 2 -0.55 8.67 -1.80
C MET A 2 -0.48 9.01 -0.31
N ASP A 3 -0.65 8.02 0.59
CA ASP A 3 -0.58 8.28 2.03
C ASP A 3 0.82 8.77 2.48
N PRO A 4 1.95 8.16 2.06
CA PRO A 4 3.27 8.73 2.32
C PRO A 4 3.41 10.19 1.87
N LEU A 5 2.94 10.52 0.67
CA LEU A 5 3.02 11.88 0.13
C LEU A 5 2.14 12.88 0.88
N THR A 6 1.00 12.46 1.43
CA THR A 6 0.04 13.39 2.07
C THR A 6 0.17 13.44 3.60
N LYS A 7 0.60 12.32 4.21
CA LYS A 7 0.64 12.11 5.66
C LYS A 7 2.04 11.85 6.20
N GLY A 8 3.00 11.48 5.35
CA GLY A 8 4.35 11.08 5.77
C GLY A 8 4.43 9.67 6.35
N ASP A 9 3.39 8.83 6.18
CA ASP A 9 3.38 7.44 6.63
C ASP A 9 2.54 6.57 5.67
N TYR A 10 2.71 5.25 5.74
CA TYR A 10 1.94 4.29 4.96
C TYR A 10 0.49 4.14 5.48
N PRO A 11 -0.46 3.73 4.61
CA PRO A 11 -1.82 3.43 5.04
C PRO A 11 -1.87 2.37 6.14
N LEU A 12 -2.85 2.48 7.05
CA LEU A 12 -3.03 1.51 8.15
C LEU A 12 -3.17 0.07 7.64
N SER A 13 -3.93 -0.14 6.56
CA SER A 13 -4.09 -1.46 5.94
C SER A 13 -2.76 -2.07 5.52
N MET A 14 -1.88 -1.29 4.89
CA MET A 14 -0.55 -1.75 4.47
C MET A 14 0.32 -2.09 5.69
N ARG A 15 0.31 -1.26 6.73
CA ARG A 15 1.04 -1.51 7.98
C ARG A 15 0.58 -2.82 8.66
N SER A 16 -0.72 -3.09 8.65
CA SER A 16 -1.30 -4.30 9.24
C SER A 16 -1.07 -5.56 8.39
N LEU A 17 -1.20 -5.46 7.06
CA LEU A 17 -1.15 -6.61 6.16
C LEU A 17 0.29 -7.02 5.80
N VAL A 18 1.15 -6.05 5.50
CA VAL A 18 2.56 -6.29 5.14
C VAL A 18 3.39 -6.61 6.39
N GLY A 19 3.04 -5.98 7.51
CA GLY A 19 3.69 -6.20 8.80
C GLY A 19 5.17 -5.83 8.78
N GLY A 20 6.04 -6.67 9.34
CA GLY A 20 7.47 -6.38 9.49
C GLY A 20 8.27 -6.24 8.19
N ARG A 21 7.72 -6.62 7.03
CA ARG A 21 8.39 -6.47 5.73
C ARG A 21 8.37 -5.02 5.22
N ILE A 22 7.50 -4.17 5.74
CA ILE A 22 7.48 -2.76 5.36
C ILE A 22 8.47 -1.96 6.20
N LEU A 23 9.32 -1.19 5.52
CA LEU A 23 10.21 -0.25 6.20
C LEU A 23 9.39 0.89 6.80
N ARG A 24 9.87 1.44 7.92
CA ARG A 24 9.27 2.60 8.57
C ARG A 24 10.12 3.82 8.29
N PHE A 25 9.46 4.93 7.98
CA PHE A 25 10.13 6.21 7.89
C PHE A 25 10.63 6.65 9.27
N THR A 26 11.83 7.20 9.30
CA THR A 26 12.26 8.09 10.38
C THR A 26 11.45 9.38 10.35
N LYS A 27 11.50 10.16 11.44
CA LYS A 27 10.81 11.47 11.49
C LYS A 27 11.28 12.42 10.38
N GLY A 28 12.58 12.43 10.08
CA GLY A 28 13.15 13.27 9.02
C GLY A 28 12.68 12.87 7.63
N GLU A 29 12.68 11.58 7.33
CA GLU A 29 12.18 11.06 6.04
C GLU A 29 10.67 11.31 5.87
N ALA A 30 9.88 11.09 6.94
CA ALA A 30 8.45 11.38 6.92
C ALA A 30 8.16 12.85 6.62
N GLN A 31 8.94 13.77 7.19
CA GLN A 31 8.83 15.20 6.93
C GLN A 31 9.27 15.56 5.50
N LEU A 32 10.31 14.90 4.98
CA LEU A 32 10.80 15.14 3.62
C LEU A 32 9.78 14.73 2.54
N VAL A 33 9.09 13.61 2.74
CA VAL A 33 8.14 13.06 1.76
C VAL A 33 6.76 13.70 1.86
N LYS A 34 6.36 14.15 3.06
CA LYS A 34 5.05 14.77 3.26
C LYS A 34 4.96 16.11 2.52
N GLY A 35 4.02 16.21 1.59
CA GLY A 35 3.78 17.39 0.77
C GLY A 35 4.81 17.60 -0.34
N SER A 36 5.63 16.59 -0.66
CA SER A 36 6.68 16.68 -1.68
C SER A 36 6.13 16.58 -3.12
N PHE A 37 5.11 17.39 -3.44
CA PHE A 37 4.50 17.48 -4.77
C PHE A 37 3.79 18.84 -4.97
N ASP A 38 3.87 19.38 -6.19
CA ASP A 38 3.12 20.59 -6.58
C ASP A 38 1.81 20.24 -7.30
N PHE A 39 1.80 19.12 -8.02
CA PHE A 39 0.63 18.58 -8.72
C PHE A 39 0.71 17.05 -8.79
N LEU A 40 -0.39 16.40 -9.21
CA LEU A 40 -0.47 14.95 -9.35
C LEU A 40 -0.86 14.59 -10.78
N GLY A 41 -0.01 13.81 -11.45
CA GLY A 41 -0.36 13.15 -12.70
C GLY A 41 -0.96 11.76 -12.43
N LEU A 42 -2.11 11.46 -13.04
CA LEU A 42 -2.79 10.17 -12.88
C LEU A 42 -2.81 9.44 -14.22
N ASN A 43 -2.13 8.29 -14.26
CA ASN A 43 -2.20 7.39 -15.41
C ASN A 43 -3.33 6.37 -15.19
N TYR A 44 -4.28 6.33 -16.10
CA TYR A 44 -5.44 5.44 -16.03
C TYR A 44 -5.63 4.70 -17.36
N TYR A 45 -5.74 3.37 -17.31
CA TYR A 45 -5.81 2.51 -18.51
C TYR A 45 -7.01 1.57 -18.50
N THR A 46 -7.31 0.95 -17.36
CA THR A 46 -8.37 -0.06 -17.22
C THR A 46 -8.80 -0.19 -15.75
N THR A 47 -9.79 -1.04 -15.49
CA THR A 47 -10.31 -1.38 -14.16
C THR A 47 -10.35 -2.89 -13.96
N TYR A 48 -10.27 -3.31 -12.70
CA TYR A 48 -10.44 -4.71 -12.30
C TYR A 48 -11.54 -4.81 -11.24
N TYR A 49 -12.26 -5.93 -11.24
CA TYR A 49 -13.08 -6.30 -10.09
C TYR A 49 -12.18 -6.83 -8.98
N ALA A 50 -12.54 -6.54 -7.72
CA ALA A 50 -11.82 -7.02 -6.56
C ALA A 50 -12.78 -7.68 -5.56
N SER A 51 -12.37 -8.83 -5.01
CA SER A 51 -13.10 -9.51 -3.93
C SER A 51 -12.13 -10.03 -2.87
N ASN A 52 -12.60 -10.19 -1.63
CA ASN A 52 -11.76 -10.69 -0.55
C ASN A 52 -11.36 -12.15 -0.81
N TYR A 53 -10.20 -12.57 -0.32
CA TYR A 53 -9.86 -13.98 -0.28
C TYR A 53 -10.87 -14.79 0.54
N PRO A 54 -11.11 -16.07 0.17
CA PRO A 54 -11.94 -16.95 0.98
C PRO A 54 -11.44 -17.06 2.42
N ALA A 55 -12.36 -17.28 3.36
CA ALA A 55 -12.00 -17.51 4.75
C ALA A 55 -11.04 -18.71 4.87
N GLY A 56 -9.96 -18.52 5.64
CA GLY A 56 -8.95 -19.57 5.85
C GLY A 56 -7.93 -19.73 4.72
N TYR A 57 -7.96 -18.89 3.68
CA TYR A 57 -6.93 -18.91 2.63
C TYR A 57 -5.53 -18.66 3.22
N LYS A 58 -4.58 -19.56 2.92
CA LYS A 58 -3.20 -19.50 3.42
C LYS A 58 -2.25 -18.99 2.35
N ILE A 59 -1.63 -17.85 2.61
CA ILE A 59 -0.54 -17.31 1.80
C ILE A 59 0.76 -18.00 2.24
N ILE A 60 1.32 -18.86 1.39
CA ILE A 60 2.53 -19.63 1.70
C ILE A 60 3.78 -18.74 1.65
N ALA A 61 3.85 -17.84 0.68
CA ALA A 61 4.96 -16.90 0.49
C ALA A 61 4.40 -15.48 0.36
N PRO A 62 4.43 -14.67 1.45
CA PRO A 62 4.00 -13.28 1.40
C PRO A 62 4.82 -12.47 0.40
N SER A 63 4.13 -11.66 -0.39
CA SER A 63 4.72 -10.88 -1.47
C SER A 63 3.83 -9.70 -1.80
N TYR A 64 4.37 -8.71 -2.52
CA TYR A 64 3.59 -7.55 -2.97
C TYR A 64 2.25 -7.92 -3.62
N VAL A 65 2.21 -9.00 -4.41
CA VAL A 65 1.00 -9.44 -5.12
C VAL A 65 -0.03 -10.15 -4.23
N THR A 66 0.37 -10.64 -3.05
CA THR A 66 -0.54 -11.33 -2.10
C THR A 66 -0.92 -10.47 -0.89
N ASP A 67 -0.23 -9.35 -0.68
CA ASP A 67 -0.38 -8.51 0.51
C ASP A 67 -1.74 -7.83 0.63
N SER A 68 -2.42 -7.57 -0.49
CA SER A 68 -3.78 -7.01 -0.51
C SER A 68 -4.83 -7.97 0.03
N LYS A 69 -4.54 -9.29 0.07
CA LYS A 69 -5.48 -10.37 0.40
C LYS A 69 -6.78 -10.31 -0.42
N ALA A 70 -6.69 -9.87 -1.67
CA ALA A 70 -7.82 -9.72 -2.57
C ALA A 70 -7.58 -10.48 -3.88
N ASN A 71 -8.63 -11.11 -4.40
CA ASN A 71 -8.68 -11.62 -5.77
C ASN A 71 -8.99 -10.46 -6.72
N THR A 72 -8.33 -10.41 -7.86
CA THR A 72 -8.57 -9.41 -8.91
C THR A 72 -8.85 -10.10 -10.24
N SER A 73 -9.85 -9.63 -10.98
CA SER A 73 -10.25 -10.15 -12.30
C SER A 73 -10.61 -9.03 -13.27
#